data_AF-A0A537F035-F1
#
_entry.id   AF-A0A537F035-F1
#
_cell.length_a   1.000
_cell.length_b   1.000
_cell.length_c   1.000
_cell.angle_alpha   90.00
_cell.angle_beta   90.00
_cell.angle_gamma   90.00
#
_symmetry.space_group_name_H-M   'P 1'
#
loop_
_entity.id
_entity.type
_entity.pdbx_description
1 polymer ?
#
loop_
_entity_poly.entity_id
_entity_poly.type
_entity_poly.pdbx_seq_one_letter_code
_entity_poly.pdbx_strand_id
1 'polypeptide(L)'
;MLVSLSLTGFISVPHAAQNTTDRATSAPLLPSGNFGSCTPLPQGWSCGNGKGLPGTSTAIVGGVAETVLHAQGVGNSTNYQFATTQKGEFPWSPCQAPAMGVLPAGLTSVNTTFTLNSFTPSGAYRYHVYLALYYWLPNGPATAHGLTYRCLDTQVRVENVNGIFSPVGTVATHDPGDSFGWDQVTIGSISTGGSYTLTANVQQQCQNDLVAWGLPKNTPCELFSRVRLGRQRRGDPYNEQSLASLSADS
;
A
#
# COMPACT_ATOMS: atom_id res chain seq x y z
N MET A 1 34.98 -37.75 34.06
CA MET A 1 33.73 -37.50 33.30
C MET A 1 33.13 -36.21 33.85
N LEU A 2 32.67 -35.30 32.99
CA LEU A 2 31.95 -34.07 33.40
C LEU A 2 30.57 -34.48 33.99
N VAL A 3 29.81 -33.69 34.75
CA VAL A 3 29.55 -32.23 34.70
C VAL A 3 29.46 -31.60 36.11
N SER A 4 29.63 -30.28 36.20
CA SER A 4 29.64 -29.42 37.40
C SER A 4 28.35 -29.34 38.23
N LEU A 5 28.54 -29.16 39.54
CA LEU A 5 27.99 -28.13 40.46
C LEU A 5 26.73 -27.36 40.00
N SER A 6 25.63 -27.31 40.78
CA SER A 6 25.40 -26.50 42.02
C SER A 6 25.37 -24.98 41.77
N LEU A 7 24.51 -24.17 42.39
CA LEU A 7 24.01 -24.23 43.78
C LEU A 7 22.59 -23.62 43.92
N THR A 8 21.83 -24.05 44.94
CA THR A 8 20.59 -23.39 45.41
C THR A 8 20.76 -22.84 46.83
N GLY A 9 20.20 -21.66 47.12
CA GLY A 9 20.14 -21.10 48.47
C GLY A 9 19.91 -19.58 48.50
N PHE A 10 18.75 -19.15 49.00
CA PHE A 10 18.44 -17.75 49.30
C PHE A 10 18.63 -17.46 50.80
N ILE A 11 18.98 -16.22 51.16
CA ILE A 11 18.87 -15.67 52.52
C ILE A 11 18.12 -14.32 52.41
N SER A 12 17.29 -14.01 53.41
CA SER A 12 16.15 -13.10 53.26
C SER A 12 16.23 -11.87 54.17
N VAL A 13 16.09 -10.67 53.57
CA VAL A 13 15.53 -9.36 54.03
C VAL A 13 15.58 -8.94 55.52
N PRO A 14 15.69 -7.62 55.78
CA PRO A 14 14.43 -6.93 56.12
C PRO A 14 14.19 -5.58 55.42
N HIS A 15 12.90 -5.34 55.18
CA HIS A 15 12.12 -4.08 55.20
C HIS A 15 12.83 -2.74 55.47
N ALA A 16 12.43 -1.61 54.85
CA ALA A 16 11.47 -1.41 53.75
C ALA A 16 11.54 0.02 53.18
N ALA A 17 11.17 0.17 51.90
CA ALA A 17 10.58 1.40 51.35
C ALA A 17 9.75 1.01 50.11
N GLN A 18 8.46 1.36 50.08
CA GLN A 18 7.66 1.24 48.85
C GLN A 18 7.91 2.47 47.98
N ASN A 19 8.38 2.26 46.75
CA ASN A 19 8.31 3.28 45.72
C ASN A 19 7.69 2.63 44.47
N THR A 20 6.52 3.12 44.08
CA THR A 20 5.85 2.70 42.84
C THR A 20 6.60 3.28 41.65
N THR A 21 7.48 2.49 41.05
CA THR A 21 8.02 2.78 39.72
C THR A 21 7.15 2.08 38.69
N ASP A 22 6.56 2.85 37.77
CA ASP A 22 5.62 2.32 36.80
C ASP A 22 6.19 1.16 35.99
N ARG A 23 5.37 0.13 35.80
CA ARG A 23 5.64 -0.92 34.82
C ARG A 23 5.41 -0.35 33.43
N ALA A 24 6.35 0.46 32.96
CA ALA A 24 6.42 0.96 31.61
C ALA A 24 6.49 -0.22 30.63
N THR A 25 5.32 -0.68 30.18
CA THR A 25 5.20 -1.54 29.01
C THR A 25 5.78 -0.76 27.84
N SER A 26 7.01 -1.10 27.45
CA SER A 26 7.65 -0.55 26.27
C SER A 26 6.73 -0.83 25.07
N ALA A 27 6.03 0.21 24.61
CA ALA A 27 5.35 0.15 23.33
C ALA A 27 6.38 -0.26 22.26
N PRO A 28 6.00 -1.04 21.23
CA PRO A 28 6.87 -1.27 20.10
C PRO A 28 7.36 0.09 19.58
N LEU A 29 8.67 0.21 19.34
CA LEU A 29 9.20 1.38 18.66
C LEU A 29 8.51 1.49 17.31
N LEU A 30 7.69 2.53 17.13
CA LEU A 30 7.14 2.87 15.84
C LEU A 30 8.30 3.03 14.85
N PRO A 31 8.25 2.42 13.65
CA PRO A 31 9.26 2.69 12.63
C PRO A 31 9.35 4.19 12.38
N SER A 32 10.54 4.78 12.38
CA SER A 32 10.70 6.16 11.93
C SER A 32 10.55 6.20 10.41
N GLY A 33 9.31 6.38 9.93
CA GLY A 33 9.01 6.40 8.50
C GLY A 33 9.41 7.73 7.85
N ASN A 34 9.74 7.68 6.55
CA ASN A 34 10.13 8.86 5.77
C ASN A 34 8.95 9.53 5.03
N PHE A 35 7.70 9.28 5.44
CA PHE A 35 6.58 10.08 4.95
C PHE A 35 6.64 11.48 5.59
N GLY A 36 6.37 12.53 4.80
CA GLY A 36 6.21 13.89 5.32
C GLY A 36 4.89 14.05 6.08
N SER A 37 4.51 15.27 6.45
CA SER A 37 3.15 15.52 6.94
C SER A 37 2.10 15.27 5.85
N CYS A 38 0.86 14.99 6.28
CA CYS A 38 -0.30 15.06 5.39
C CYS A 38 -0.51 16.51 4.94
N THR A 39 -0.42 16.77 3.64
CA THR A 39 -0.58 18.12 3.05
C THR A 39 -1.34 18.05 1.73
N PRO A 40 -1.89 19.18 1.26
CA PRO A 40 -2.35 19.30 -0.13
C PRO A 40 -1.26 18.94 -1.14
N LEU A 41 -1.72 18.59 -2.33
CA LEU A 41 -0.89 18.28 -3.49
C LEU A 41 -0.67 19.53 -4.34
N PRO A 42 0.42 19.59 -5.14
CA PRO A 42 1.44 18.55 -5.35
C PRO A 42 2.52 18.40 -4.25
N GLN A 43 2.63 19.31 -3.27
CA GLN A 43 3.85 19.48 -2.47
C GLN A 43 4.14 18.42 -1.39
N GLY A 44 3.26 17.44 -1.18
CA GLY A 44 3.49 16.40 -0.16
C GLY A 44 2.58 15.17 -0.29
N TRP A 45 2.08 14.68 0.84
CA TRP A 45 1.27 13.46 0.89
C TRP A 45 -0.21 13.76 1.12
N SER A 46 -1.05 13.41 0.15
CA SER A 46 -2.49 13.49 0.28
C SER A 46 -3.03 12.34 1.11
N CYS A 47 -3.60 12.69 2.26
CA CYS A 47 -4.29 11.81 3.21
C CYS A 47 -5.81 12.07 3.16
N GLY A 48 -6.61 11.22 3.81
CA GLY A 48 -8.07 11.27 3.75
C GLY A 48 -8.69 10.72 2.46
N ASN A 49 -7.88 10.25 1.50
CA ASN A 49 -8.35 9.68 0.25
C ASN A 49 -8.88 8.26 0.47
N GLY A 50 -10.18 8.14 0.75
CA GLY A 50 -10.85 6.85 0.95
C GLY A 50 -12.33 6.86 0.57
N LYS A 51 -12.84 5.66 0.28
CA LYS A 51 -14.25 5.32 0.10
C LYS A 51 -14.52 4.10 0.97
N GLY A 52 -15.34 4.26 2.01
CA GLY A 52 -15.61 3.24 3.03
C GLY A 52 -16.63 3.74 4.05
N LEU A 53 -16.88 2.94 5.09
CA LEU A 53 -17.72 3.30 6.24
C LEU A 53 -17.00 4.30 7.17
N PRO A 54 -17.75 4.98 8.08
CA PRO A 54 -17.16 5.72 9.20
C PRO A 54 -16.09 4.92 9.95
N GLY A 55 -14.99 5.59 10.33
CA GLY A 55 -13.75 4.96 10.81
C GLY A 55 -12.69 4.77 9.72
N THR A 56 -13.10 4.67 8.45
CA THR A 56 -12.17 4.69 7.31
C THR A 56 -11.37 5.99 7.31
N SER A 57 -10.04 5.88 7.30
CA SER A 57 -9.14 7.01 7.46
C SER A 57 -7.76 6.71 6.85
N THR A 58 -7.07 7.77 6.42
CA THR A 58 -5.62 7.75 6.22
C THR A 58 -5.00 8.97 6.86
N ALA A 59 -3.87 8.77 7.53
CA ALA A 59 -3.09 9.79 8.23
C ALA A 59 -1.59 9.51 8.07
N ILE A 60 -0.76 10.43 8.54
CA ILE A 60 0.67 10.19 8.74
C ILE A 60 1.02 10.61 10.16
N VAL A 61 1.56 9.67 10.94
CA VAL A 61 1.85 9.80 12.37
C VAL A 61 3.31 9.42 12.58
N GLY A 62 4.13 10.32 13.13
CA GLY A 62 5.57 10.06 13.32
C GLY A 62 6.35 9.74 12.03
N GLY A 63 5.88 10.22 10.88
CA GLY A 63 6.45 9.91 9.56
C GLY A 63 6.02 8.54 8.99
N VAL A 64 5.15 7.82 9.68
CA VAL A 64 4.53 6.56 9.23
C VAL A 64 3.18 6.87 8.61
N ALA A 65 2.93 6.50 7.35
CA ALA A 65 1.57 6.54 6.84
C ALA A 65 0.74 5.43 7.51
N GLU A 66 -0.38 5.82 8.12
CA GLU A 66 -1.32 4.92 8.77
C GLU A 66 -2.61 4.85 7.95
N THR A 67 -3.04 3.64 7.61
CA THR A 67 -4.23 3.39 6.81
C THR A 67 -5.22 2.53 7.57
N VAL A 68 -6.46 3.00 7.73
CA VAL A 68 -7.59 2.23 8.28
C VAL A 68 -8.70 2.17 7.24
N LEU A 69 -9.11 0.95 6.86
CA LEU A 69 -10.30 0.74 6.03
C LEU A 69 -11.39 0.05 6.84
N HIS A 70 -12.60 0.64 6.84
CA HIS A 70 -13.82 0.00 7.33
C HIS A 70 -14.73 -0.27 6.13
N ALA A 71 -14.89 -1.54 5.74
CA ALA A 71 -15.62 -1.92 4.52
C ALA A 71 -16.87 -2.78 4.76
N GLN A 72 -17.42 -2.81 5.99
CA GLN A 72 -18.57 -3.68 6.29
C GLN A 72 -19.78 -3.42 5.40
N GLY A 73 -20.35 -4.47 4.84
CA GLY A 73 -21.62 -4.36 4.13
C GLY A 73 -21.52 -3.72 2.73
N VAL A 74 -20.36 -3.17 2.35
CA VAL A 74 -20.26 -2.24 1.22
C VAL A 74 -19.19 -2.60 0.19
N GLY A 75 -19.51 -2.29 -1.06
CA GLY A 75 -18.71 -2.61 -2.24
C GLY A 75 -19.16 -3.89 -2.95
N ASN A 76 -18.73 -4.07 -4.19
CA ASN A 76 -19.09 -5.23 -5.01
C ASN A 76 -17.99 -5.53 -6.06
N SER A 77 -18.34 -6.12 -7.20
CA SER A 77 -17.40 -6.50 -8.27
C SER A 77 -16.88 -5.33 -9.13
N THR A 78 -17.53 -4.17 -9.08
CA THR A 78 -17.17 -2.94 -9.81
C THR A 78 -17.00 -1.72 -8.90
N ASN A 79 -17.70 -1.68 -7.77
CA ASN A 79 -17.64 -0.62 -6.78
C ASN A 79 -16.75 -1.03 -5.61
N TYR A 80 -15.47 -0.69 -5.70
CA TYR A 80 -14.49 -1.00 -4.66
C TYR A 80 -14.56 0.00 -3.50
N GLN A 81 -14.29 -0.48 -2.29
CA GLN A 81 -13.91 0.37 -1.15
C GLN A 81 -12.39 0.48 -1.10
N PHE A 82 -11.87 1.60 -0.62
CA PHE A 82 -10.44 1.84 -0.47
C PHE A 82 -10.11 2.85 0.62
N ALA A 83 -8.90 2.75 1.17
CA ALA A 83 -8.25 3.79 1.98
C ALA A 83 -6.80 3.88 1.50
N THR A 84 -6.34 5.08 1.15
CA THR A 84 -5.09 5.27 0.39
C THR A 84 -4.32 6.52 0.81
N THR A 85 -2.99 6.41 0.86
CA THR A 85 -2.06 7.53 1.07
C THR A 85 -1.23 7.73 -0.20
N GLN A 86 -1.08 9.00 -0.61
CA GLN A 86 -0.97 9.32 -2.03
C GLN A 86 -0.05 10.53 -2.30
N LYS A 87 1.05 10.36 -3.07
CA LYS A 87 1.99 11.44 -3.44
C LYS A 87 2.11 11.62 -4.95
N GLY A 88 2.09 12.86 -5.41
CA GLY A 88 2.15 13.25 -6.82
C GLY A 88 1.09 14.29 -7.17
N GLU A 89 0.96 14.65 -8.45
CA GLU A 89 -0.17 15.45 -8.92
C GLU A 89 -1.32 14.56 -9.40
N PHE A 90 -2.56 15.06 -9.35
CA PHE A 90 -3.76 14.33 -9.73
C PHE A 90 -4.52 14.98 -10.88
N PRO A 91 -4.29 14.49 -12.10
CA PRO A 91 -5.24 14.68 -13.17
C PRO A 91 -6.41 13.69 -13.00
N TRP A 92 -7.36 14.01 -12.13
CA TRP A 92 -8.63 13.27 -12.06
C TRP A 92 -9.35 13.36 -13.41
N SER A 93 -10.00 12.26 -13.82
CA SER A 93 -10.62 12.06 -15.15
C SER A 93 -11.21 13.33 -15.81
N PRO A 94 -10.82 13.67 -17.05
CA PRO A 94 -9.88 12.94 -17.91
C PRO A 94 -8.43 13.07 -17.41
N CYS A 95 -7.62 12.02 -17.60
CA CYS A 95 -6.20 12.08 -17.26
C CYS A 95 -5.46 13.11 -18.15
N GLN A 96 -4.53 13.87 -17.56
CA GLN A 96 -3.95 15.11 -18.09
C GLN A 96 -2.43 15.12 -17.90
N ALA A 97 -1.79 16.08 -18.57
CA ALA A 97 -0.35 16.31 -18.48
C ALA A 97 0.05 16.77 -17.05
N PRO A 98 1.27 16.44 -16.61
CA PRO A 98 1.81 16.79 -15.30
C PRO A 98 2.35 18.22 -15.19
N ALA A 99 2.38 18.76 -13.97
CA ALA A 99 3.29 19.80 -13.56
C ALA A 99 4.70 19.26 -13.26
N MET A 100 5.71 20.06 -13.57
CA MET A 100 7.12 19.71 -13.33
C MET A 100 7.51 19.83 -11.85
N GLY A 101 8.48 19.02 -11.41
CA GLY A 101 9.08 19.09 -10.07
C GLY A 101 8.30 18.43 -8.93
N VAL A 102 7.18 17.77 -9.25
CA VAL A 102 6.28 17.14 -8.26
C VAL A 102 6.81 15.80 -7.73
N LEU A 103 7.51 15.04 -8.58
CA LEU A 103 8.27 13.84 -8.20
C LEU A 103 9.76 14.08 -8.51
N PRO A 104 10.69 13.44 -7.78
CA PRO A 104 12.11 13.44 -8.13
C PRO A 104 12.34 12.96 -9.57
N ALA A 105 13.17 13.67 -10.32
CA ALA A 105 13.56 13.26 -11.66
C ALA A 105 14.45 12.01 -11.61
N GLY A 106 14.28 11.09 -12.56
CA GLY A 106 15.13 9.89 -12.67
C GLY A 106 14.80 8.75 -11.70
N LEU A 107 13.61 8.72 -11.08
CA LEU A 107 13.14 7.57 -10.30
C LEU A 107 13.17 6.28 -11.13
N THR A 108 14.02 5.33 -10.74
CA THR A 108 14.13 3.99 -11.37
C THR A 108 13.33 2.92 -10.63
N SER A 109 13.11 3.11 -9.32
CA SER A 109 12.30 2.24 -8.48
C SER A 109 11.55 3.06 -7.43
N VAL A 110 10.43 2.51 -6.96
CA VAL A 110 9.74 2.95 -5.75
C VAL A 110 9.54 1.72 -4.88
N ASN A 111 9.78 1.85 -3.58
CA ASN A 111 9.42 0.84 -2.59
C ASN A 111 8.53 1.44 -1.50
N THR A 112 7.87 0.56 -0.74
CA THR A 112 7.28 0.88 0.56
C THR A 112 7.20 -0.38 1.41
N THR A 113 7.61 -0.28 2.67
CA THR A 113 7.47 -1.35 3.65
C THR A 113 6.21 -1.13 4.47
N PHE A 114 5.35 -2.14 4.55
CA PHE A 114 4.09 -2.10 5.28
C PHE A 114 4.00 -3.21 6.34
N THR A 115 3.48 -2.88 7.51
CA THR A 115 3.13 -3.86 8.55
C THR A 115 1.61 -4.02 8.60
N LEU A 116 1.11 -5.27 8.59
CA LEU A 116 -0.32 -5.55 8.76
C LEU A 116 -0.66 -5.60 10.25
N ASN A 117 -1.04 -4.49 10.87
CA ASN A 117 -1.23 -4.43 12.32
C ASN A 117 -2.50 -5.16 12.78
N SER A 118 -3.54 -5.16 11.95
CA SER A 118 -4.78 -5.91 12.20
C SER A 118 -5.44 -6.36 10.90
N PHE A 119 -6.20 -7.44 10.97
CA PHE A 119 -7.12 -7.87 9.92
C PHE A 119 -8.23 -8.73 10.53
N THR A 120 -9.47 -8.22 10.49
CA THR A 120 -10.66 -8.94 10.98
C THR A 120 -11.56 -9.30 9.80
N PRO A 121 -11.38 -10.47 9.16
CA PRO A 121 -12.23 -10.90 8.05
C PRO A 121 -13.62 -11.34 8.53
N SER A 122 -14.58 -11.30 7.62
CA SER A 122 -15.83 -12.06 7.74
C SER A 122 -16.34 -12.45 6.35
N GLY A 123 -17.08 -13.56 6.27
CA GLY A 123 -17.69 -14.06 5.03
C GLY A 123 -16.77 -14.10 3.82
N ALA A 124 -17.28 -13.68 2.66
CA ALA A 124 -16.53 -13.63 1.41
C ALA A 124 -15.84 -12.26 1.22
N TYR A 125 -14.56 -12.27 0.91
CA TYR A 125 -13.78 -11.05 0.74
C TYR A 125 -12.67 -11.23 -0.29
N ARG A 126 -12.34 -10.13 -0.95
CA ARG A 126 -11.04 -9.95 -1.59
C ARG A 126 -10.45 -8.64 -1.08
N TYR A 127 -9.23 -8.65 -0.58
CA TYR A 127 -8.48 -7.43 -0.29
C TYR A 127 -7.13 -7.46 -1.02
N HIS A 128 -6.72 -6.30 -1.50
CA HIS A 128 -5.35 -6.06 -2.00
C HIS A 128 -4.61 -5.16 -1.01
N VAL A 129 -3.30 -5.34 -0.88
CA VAL A 129 -2.39 -4.27 -0.39
C VAL A 129 -1.40 -4.02 -1.51
N TYR A 130 -1.42 -2.82 -2.09
CA TYR A 130 -0.75 -2.54 -3.36
C TYR A 130 0.01 -1.23 -3.32
N LEU A 131 1.14 -1.18 -4.03
CA LEU A 131 1.84 0.02 -4.45
C LEU A 131 1.49 0.23 -5.92
N ALA A 132 0.72 1.28 -6.22
CA ALA A 132 0.46 1.72 -7.59
C ALA A 132 1.44 2.80 -8.04
N LEU A 133 1.68 2.85 -9.36
CA LEU A 133 2.45 3.88 -10.08
C LEU A 133 1.69 4.26 -11.37
N TYR A 134 1.55 5.56 -11.64
CA TYR A 134 0.79 6.08 -12.77
C TYR A 134 1.67 6.86 -13.77
N TYR A 135 1.46 6.60 -15.06
CA TYR A 135 2.32 7.12 -16.14
C TYR A 135 1.52 7.99 -17.11
N TRP A 136 2.18 9.00 -17.65
CA TRP A 136 1.70 9.81 -18.78
C TRP A 136 2.24 9.28 -20.11
N LEU A 137 1.44 9.37 -21.17
CA LEU A 137 1.86 9.10 -22.55
C LEU A 137 2.07 10.45 -23.28
N PRO A 138 3.33 10.96 -23.35
CA PRO A 138 3.61 12.29 -23.92
C PRO A 138 3.19 12.42 -25.38
N ASN A 139 3.51 11.40 -26.19
CA ASN A 139 3.30 11.38 -27.64
C ASN A 139 1.83 11.44 -28.07
N GLY A 140 0.88 11.26 -27.15
CA GLY A 140 -0.56 11.28 -27.43
C GLY A 140 -1.31 10.16 -26.70
N PRO A 141 -2.64 10.12 -26.82
CA PRO A 141 -3.40 8.96 -26.36
C PRO A 141 -3.04 7.72 -27.22
N ALA A 142 -3.02 6.56 -26.59
CA ALA A 142 -2.89 5.26 -27.23
C ALA A 142 -4.24 4.54 -27.26
N THR A 143 -4.43 3.63 -28.22
CA THR A 143 -5.67 2.87 -28.41
C THR A 143 -5.39 1.38 -28.36
N ALA A 144 -6.09 0.65 -27.47
CA ALA A 144 -6.02 -0.80 -27.36
C ALA A 144 -7.42 -1.37 -27.08
N HIS A 145 -7.75 -2.49 -27.74
CA HIS A 145 -9.04 -3.20 -27.58
C HIS A 145 -10.32 -2.33 -27.70
N GLY A 146 -10.24 -1.20 -28.41
CA GLY A 146 -11.33 -0.23 -28.57
C GLY A 146 -11.37 0.89 -27.53
N LEU A 147 -10.59 0.77 -26.46
CA LEU A 147 -10.39 1.81 -25.44
C LEU A 147 -9.28 2.77 -25.89
N THR A 148 -9.36 4.05 -25.50
CA THR A 148 -8.36 5.07 -25.87
C THR A 148 -8.05 5.98 -24.69
N TYR A 149 -6.84 5.88 -24.15
CA TYR A 149 -6.41 6.64 -22.97
C TYR A 149 -5.02 7.23 -23.16
N ARG A 150 -4.67 8.19 -22.29
CA ARG A 150 -3.35 8.85 -22.30
C ARG A 150 -2.49 8.54 -21.06
N CYS A 151 -2.94 7.59 -20.25
CA CYS A 151 -2.32 7.21 -18.99
C CYS A 151 -2.35 5.71 -18.74
N LEU A 152 -1.45 5.25 -17.86
CA LEU A 152 -1.33 3.87 -17.37
C LEU A 152 -1.48 3.84 -15.83
N ASP A 153 -2.15 2.83 -15.26
CA ASP A 153 -2.28 2.54 -13.81
C ASP A 153 -1.69 1.16 -13.51
N THR A 154 -0.45 1.13 -13.01
CA THR A 154 0.25 -0.13 -12.71
C THR A 154 0.24 -0.42 -11.22
N GLN A 155 0.05 -1.68 -10.82
CA GLN A 155 0.08 -2.10 -9.41
C GLN A 155 1.04 -3.27 -9.17
N VAL A 156 1.91 -3.16 -8.15
CA VAL A 156 2.52 -4.33 -7.49
C VAL A 156 1.80 -4.59 -6.17
N ARG A 157 1.39 -5.83 -5.89
CA ARG A 157 0.48 -6.11 -4.76
C ARG A 157 0.67 -7.44 -4.03
N VAL A 158 0.12 -7.49 -2.83
CA VAL A 158 -0.53 -8.68 -2.26
C VAL A 158 -1.98 -8.71 -2.74
N GLU A 159 -2.49 -9.88 -3.08
CA GLU A 159 -3.92 -10.15 -3.22
C GLU A 159 -4.30 -11.35 -2.34
N ASN A 160 -5.37 -11.21 -1.56
CA ASN A 160 -6.01 -12.31 -0.85
C ASN A 160 -7.48 -12.42 -1.25
N VAL A 161 -7.96 -13.64 -1.50
CA VAL A 161 -9.34 -13.98 -1.83
C VAL A 161 -9.82 -15.07 -0.87
N ASN A 162 -10.80 -14.76 -0.02
CA ASN A 162 -11.41 -15.68 0.95
C ASN A 162 -10.40 -16.42 1.86
N GLY A 163 -9.28 -15.79 2.21
CA GLY A 163 -8.20 -16.34 3.02
C GLY A 163 -7.03 -16.90 2.19
N ILE A 164 -7.24 -17.21 0.92
CA ILE A 164 -6.21 -17.73 0.01
C ILE A 164 -5.48 -16.57 -0.65
N PHE A 165 -4.16 -16.51 -0.52
CA PHE A 165 -3.34 -15.54 -1.25
C PHE A 165 -3.13 -15.98 -2.71
N SER A 166 -3.19 -15.03 -3.64
CA SER A 166 -2.85 -15.28 -5.04
C SER A 166 -1.35 -15.58 -5.19
N PRO A 167 -0.94 -16.49 -6.10
CA PRO A 167 0.47 -16.77 -6.35
C PRO A 167 1.26 -15.54 -6.84
N VAL A 168 2.53 -15.43 -6.46
CA VAL A 168 3.48 -14.46 -7.05
C VAL A 168 3.57 -14.68 -8.56
N GLY A 169 3.53 -13.59 -9.34
CA GLY A 169 3.48 -13.64 -10.81
C GLY A 169 2.06 -13.72 -11.38
N THR A 170 1.01 -13.81 -10.55
CA THR A 170 -0.37 -13.59 -11.00
C THR A 170 -0.51 -12.15 -11.51
N VAL A 171 -1.13 -11.97 -12.69
CA VAL A 171 -1.33 -10.66 -13.33
C VAL A 171 -2.74 -10.51 -13.88
N ALA A 172 -3.26 -9.28 -13.96
CA ALA A 172 -4.48 -8.94 -14.67
C ALA A 172 -4.43 -7.54 -15.29
N THR A 173 -5.14 -7.36 -16.41
CA THR A 173 -5.50 -6.03 -16.92
C THR A 173 -6.87 -5.62 -16.38
N HIS A 174 -7.10 -4.31 -16.23
CA HIS A 174 -8.38 -3.76 -15.79
C HIS A 174 -8.63 -2.38 -16.39
N ASP A 175 -9.89 -2.07 -16.66
CA ASP A 175 -10.33 -0.76 -17.16
C ASP A 175 -10.92 0.07 -15.98
N PRO A 176 -10.21 1.08 -15.47
CA PRO A 176 -10.73 2.08 -14.52
C PRO A 176 -11.58 3.18 -15.19
N GLY A 177 -11.57 3.31 -16.51
CA GLY A 177 -12.36 4.26 -17.30
C GLY A 177 -11.61 5.48 -17.84
N ASP A 178 -10.35 5.72 -17.43
CA ASP A 178 -9.55 6.89 -17.84
C ASP A 178 -8.07 6.59 -18.17
N SER A 179 -7.65 5.33 -17.99
CA SER A 179 -6.27 4.85 -18.08
C SER A 179 -6.27 3.36 -18.43
N PHE A 180 -5.17 2.85 -19.01
CA PHE A 180 -4.98 1.40 -19.14
C PHE A 180 -4.48 0.88 -17.80
N GLY A 181 -5.18 -0.07 -17.17
CA GLY A 181 -4.80 -0.61 -15.88
C GLY A 181 -4.16 -1.99 -15.97
N TRP A 182 -3.09 -2.22 -15.21
CA TRP A 182 -2.42 -3.51 -15.09
C TRP A 182 -1.93 -3.78 -13.66
N ASP A 183 -1.97 -5.04 -13.24
CA ASP A 183 -1.56 -5.44 -11.90
C ASP A 183 -0.73 -6.72 -11.88
N GLN A 184 0.13 -6.84 -10.87
CA GLN A 184 0.97 -8.00 -10.59
C GLN A 184 1.01 -8.30 -9.09
N VAL A 185 0.81 -9.56 -8.74
CA VAL A 185 1.06 -10.06 -7.38
C VAL A 185 2.55 -10.31 -7.21
N THR A 186 3.19 -9.58 -6.30
CA THR A 186 4.64 -9.65 -6.03
C THR A 186 4.96 -10.29 -4.68
N ILE A 187 3.98 -10.38 -3.77
CA ILE A 187 4.12 -11.00 -2.45
C ILE A 187 2.99 -12.02 -2.27
N GLY A 188 3.35 -13.29 -2.10
CA GLY A 188 2.42 -14.44 -2.12
C GLY A 188 1.80 -14.82 -0.79
N SER A 189 2.15 -14.17 0.33
CA SER A 189 1.47 -14.31 1.62
C SER A 189 1.90 -13.20 2.59
N ILE A 190 0.99 -12.83 3.50
CA ILE A 190 1.28 -11.95 4.64
C ILE A 190 0.53 -12.42 5.90
N SER A 191 1.02 -12.05 7.08
CA SER A 191 0.38 -12.31 8.36
C SER A 191 0.28 -11.04 9.22
N THR A 192 -0.71 -10.99 10.11
CA THR A 192 -0.84 -9.92 11.10
C THR A 192 0.42 -9.82 11.97
N GLY A 193 0.89 -8.60 12.21
CA GLY A 193 2.16 -8.30 12.88
C GLY A 193 3.42 -8.47 11.99
N GLY A 194 3.29 -9.08 10.81
CA GLY A 194 4.38 -9.17 9.84
C GLY A 194 4.59 -7.87 9.06
N SER A 195 5.84 -7.59 8.68
CA SER A 195 6.25 -6.42 7.89
C SER A 195 6.83 -6.86 6.55
N TYR A 196 6.47 -6.16 5.47
CA TYR A 196 6.65 -6.61 4.08
C TYR A 196 6.92 -5.44 3.13
N THR A 197 7.90 -5.59 2.23
CA THR A 197 8.26 -4.52 1.27
C THR A 197 7.68 -4.78 -0.12
N LEU A 198 6.80 -3.89 -0.58
CA LEU A 198 6.37 -3.81 -1.97
C LEU A 198 7.38 -2.95 -2.74
N THR A 199 7.90 -3.48 -3.84
CA THR A 199 8.87 -2.78 -4.70
C THR A 199 8.42 -2.83 -6.15
N ALA A 200 8.40 -1.68 -6.80
CA ALA A 200 8.12 -1.51 -8.22
C ALA A 200 9.37 -0.94 -8.92
N ASN A 201 9.73 -1.49 -10.08
CA ASN A 201 10.67 -0.85 -11.00
C ASN A 201 9.88 0.00 -12.00
N VAL A 202 10.18 1.29 -12.07
CA VAL A 202 9.38 2.30 -12.77
C VAL A 202 9.28 2.00 -14.27
N GLN A 203 10.41 1.71 -14.92
CA GLN A 203 10.41 1.38 -16.35
C GLN A 203 9.73 0.02 -16.60
N GLN A 204 10.00 -0.99 -15.77
CA GLN A 204 9.46 -2.33 -15.97
C GLN A 204 7.93 -2.38 -15.83
N GLN A 205 7.36 -1.63 -14.90
CA GLN A 205 5.91 -1.51 -14.74
C GLN A 205 5.25 -0.92 -16.00
N CYS A 206 5.73 0.24 -16.46
CA CYS A 206 5.32 0.87 -17.73
C CYS A 206 5.38 -0.12 -18.90
N GLN A 207 6.49 -0.86 -19.03
CA GLN A 207 6.69 -1.84 -20.11
C GLN A 207 5.79 -3.07 -20.00
N ASN A 208 5.49 -3.55 -18.79
CA ASN A 208 4.59 -4.68 -18.58
C ASN A 208 3.15 -4.34 -18.94
N ASP A 209 2.68 -3.15 -18.56
CA ASP A 209 1.32 -2.65 -18.83
C ASP A 209 1.10 -2.47 -20.34
N LEU A 210 2.02 -1.77 -21.02
CA LEU A 210 2.03 -1.66 -22.49
C LEU A 210 1.91 -3.03 -23.17
N VAL A 211 2.67 -4.03 -22.71
CA VAL A 211 2.62 -5.40 -23.26
C VAL A 211 1.28 -6.08 -22.99
N ALA A 212 0.74 -5.93 -21.78
CA ALA A 212 -0.51 -6.56 -21.38
C ALA A 212 -1.73 -6.03 -22.16
N TRP A 213 -1.68 -4.78 -22.61
CA TRP A 213 -2.65 -4.16 -23.50
C TRP A 213 -2.29 -4.23 -25.00
N GLY A 214 -1.20 -4.92 -25.37
CA GLY A 214 -0.77 -5.06 -26.76
C GLY A 214 -0.25 -3.78 -27.41
N LEU A 215 0.08 -2.76 -26.61
CA LEU A 215 0.64 -1.49 -27.06
C LEU A 215 2.13 -1.62 -27.40
N PRO A 216 2.69 -0.78 -28.29
CA PRO A 216 4.10 -0.85 -28.67
C PRO A 216 5.02 -0.59 -27.48
N LYS A 217 5.99 -1.48 -27.22
CA LYS A 217 7.00 -1.34 -26.14
C LYS A 217 7.82 -0.04 -26.22
N ASN A 218 8.02 0.49 -27.43
CA ASN A 218 8.72 1.76 -27.65
C ASN A 218 7.83 3.00 -27.44
N THR A 219 6.58 2.83 -26.99
CA THR A 219 5.76 3.94 -26.48
C THR A 219 6.43 4.49 -25.22
N PRO A 220 6.82 5.77 -25.17
CA PRO A 220 7.31 6.36 -23.93
C PRO A 220 6.17 6.40 -22.91
N CYS A 221 6.40 5.87 -21.71
CA CYS A 221 5.63 6.23 -20.52
C CYS A 221 6.55 6.99 -19.57
N GLU A 222 6.08 8.12 -19.06
CA GLU A 222 6.82 8.96 -18.14
C GLU A 222 6.15 8.87 -16.75
N LEU A 223 6.90 8.49 -15.71
CA LEU A 223 6.35 8.42 -14.35
C LEU A 223 6.08 9.84 -13.86
N PHE A 224 4.79 10.15 -13.74
CA PHE A 224 4.37 11.52 -13.47
C PHE A 224 3.27 11.65 -12.43
N SER A 225 2.66 10.54 -12.04
CA SER A 225 1.70 10.55 -10.95
C SER A 225 1.89 9.36 -10.01
N ARG A 226 1.56 9.63 -8.75
CA ARG A 226 1.02 8.65 -7.82
C ARG A 226 1.86 7.42 -7.52
N VAL A 227 2.73 7.60 -6.53
CA VAL A 227 2.86 6.59 -5.48
C VAL A 227 1.55 6.58 -4.70
N ARG A 228 0.73 5.55 -4.93
CA ARG A 228 -0.50 5.28 -4.15
C ARG A 228 -0.31 3.94 -3.47
N LEU A 229 -0.15 3.93 -2.14
CA LEU A 229 -0.44 2.70 -1.40
C LEU A 229 -1.91 2.70 -1.00
N GLY A 230 -2.56 1.57 -1.18
CA GLY A 230 -3.95 1.39 -0.80
C GLY A 230 -4.30 -0.01 -0.33
N ARG A 231 -5.42 -0.07 0.38
CA ARG A 231 -6.27 -1.26 0.41
C ARG A 231 -7.38 -1.11 -0.63
N GLN A 232 -7.75 -2.18 -1.32
CA GLN A 232 -8.87 -2.22 -2.27
C GLN A 232 -9.67 -3.51 -2.09
N ARG A 233 -11.01 -3.40 -1.99
CA ARG A 233 -11.90 -4.52 -1.63
C ARG A 233 -12.93 -4.85 -2.72
N ARG A 234 -13.03 -6.13 -3.11
CA ARG A 234 -14.01 -6.64 -4.10
C ARG A 234 -15.01 -7.61 -3.47
N GLY A 235 -16.30 -7.41 -3.74
CA GLY A 235 -17.38 -8.38 -3.46
C GLY A 235 -17.97 -8.37 -2.03
N ASP A 236 -19.30 -8.34 -2.00
CA ASP A 236 -20.25 -8.80 -0.96
C ASP A 236 -20.17 -8.21 0.48
N PRO A 237 -21.28 -8.28 1.26
CA PRO A 237 -21.48 -7.34 2.38
C PRO A 237 -20.80 -7.75 3.69
N TYR A 238 -19.46 -7.64 3.78
CA TYR A 238 -18.72 -8.18 4.94
C TYR A 238 -17.73 -7.24 5.63
N ASN A 239 -17.59 -7.43 6.93
CA ASN A 239 -16.80 -6.64 7.86
C ASN A 239 -15.30 -6.83 7.63
N GLU A 240 -14.59 -5.71 7.59
CA GLU A 240 -13.13 -5.62 7.53
C GLU A 240 -12.73 -4.40 8.37
N GLN A 241 -11.75 -4.61 9.26
CA GLN A 241 -10.94 -3.56 9.86
C GLN A 241 -9.48 -3.97 9.71
N SER A 242 -8.63 -3.00 9.38
CA SER A 242 -7.18 -3.21 9.28
C SER A 242 -6.42 -1.91 9.46
N LEU A 243 -5.49 -1.86 10.41
CA LEU A 243 -4.39 -0.87 10.35
C LEU A 243 -3.26 -1.41 9.47
N ALA A 244 -2.67 -0.54 8.66
CA ALA A 244 -1.34 -0.73 8.11
C ALA A 244 -0.45 0.47 8.43
N SER A 245 0.76 0.21 8.94
CA SER A 245 1.82 1.19 9.20
C SER A 245 2.89 1.10 8.12
N LEU A 246 3.32 2.23 7.57
CA LEU A 246 4.13 2.31 6.36
C LEU A 246 5.42 3.12 6.53
N SER A 247 6.55 2.60 6.04
CA SER A 247 7.73 3.39 5.65
C SER A 247 7.91 3.38 4.14
N ALA A 248 8.64 4.37 3.62
CA ALA A 248 9.04 4.45 2.22
C ALA A 248 10.52 4.87 2.19
N ASP A 249 11.34 4.17 1.43
CA ASP A 249 12.75 4.52 1.24
C ASP A 249 12.91 5.05 -0.18
N SER A 250 13.33 6.32 -0.33
CA SER A 250 13.38 7.06 -1.59
C SER A 250 14.80 7.24 -2.12
#